data_AF-A0A553KVW5-F1
#
_entry.id   AF-A0A553KVW5-F1
#
_cell.length_a   1.000
_cell.length_b   1.000
_cell.length_c   1.000
_cell.angle_alpha   90.00
_cell.angle_beta   90.00
_cell.angle_gamma   90.00
#
_symmetry.space_group_name_H-M   'P 1'
#
loop_
_entity.id
_entity.type
_entity.pdbx_description
1 polymer ?
#
loop_
_entity_poly.entity_id
_entity_poly.type
_entity_poly.pdbx_seq_one_letter_code
_entity_poly.pdbx_strand_id
1 'polypeptide(L)'
;MAFACLHCRTSNMRHFDLAPSEYPLSGECPVCKNKTFNLGRDFKPPKKSNEAQWKKIEFLIEHGFQFQKVRLVPTEMESVAYPKTLTEAKEFVVKYKKWAIKSGI
;
A
#
# COMPACT_ATOMS: atom_id res chain seq x y z
N MET A 1 -11.24 2.12 -4.33
CA MET A 1 -9.93 1.60 -3.87
C MET A 1 -9.93 1.40 -2.36
N ALA A 2 -9.08 0.52 -1.83
CA ALA A 2 -8.90 0.35 -0.40
C ALA A 2 -8.00 1.46 0.18
N PHE A 3 -8.49 2.17 1.19
CA PHE A 3 -7.72 3.17 1.93
C PHE A 3 -7.46 2.67 3.34
N ALA A 4 -6.18 2.42 3.67
CA ALA A 4 -5.76 1.85 4.94
C ALA A 4 -5.21 2.93 5.89
N CYS A 5 -5.69 2.93 7.14
CA CYS A 5 -5.14 3.74 8.23
C CYS A 5 -4.21 2.88 9.08
N LEU A 6 -2.94 3.26 9.16
CA LEU A 6 -1.93 2.55 9.95
C LEU A 6 -2.13 2.76 11.46
N HIS A 7 -2.65 3.92 11.86
CA HIS A 7 -2.91 4.26 13.25
C HIS A 7 -3.99 3.37 13.88
N CYS A 8 -5.20 3.34 13.31
CA CYS A 8 -6.30 2.53 13.84
C CYS A 8 -6.40 1.12 13.22
N ARG A 9 -5.49 0.77 12.29
CA ARG A 9 -5.38 -0.56 11.66
C ARG A 9 -6.70 -1.01 11.01
N THR A 10 -7.30 -0.10 10.24
CA THR A 10 -8.53 -0.35 9.47
C THR A 10 -8.31 -0.04 7.99
N SER A 11 -9.10 -0.68 7.13
CA SER A 11 -9.15 -0.37 5.70
C SER A 11 -10.59 -0.15 5.29
N ASN A 12 -10.84 0.98 4.61
CA ASN A 12 -12.17 1.36 4.17
C ASN A 12 -12.16 1.55 2.67
N MET A 13 -13.18 1.03 1.98
CA MET A 13 -13.33 1.26 0.54
C MET A 13 -13.78 2.69 0.30
N ARG A 14 -13.09 3.37 -0.62
CA ARG A 14 -13.46 4.71 -1.09
C ARG A 14 -13.71 4.69 -2.60
N HIS A 15 -14.71 5.45 -3.00
CA HIS A 15 -15.02 5.75 -4.38
C HIS A 15 -14.93 7.27 -4.57
N PHE A 16 -14.43 7.69 -5.72
CA PHE A 16 -14.35 9.06 -6.17
C PHE A 16 -14.85 9.09 -7.62
N ASP A 17 -15.49 10.18 -8.01
CA ASP A 17 -15.94 10.44 -9.38
C ASP A 17 -14.76 10.90 -10.26
N LEU A 18 -13.73 10.05 -10.33
CA LEU A 18 -12.47 10.26 -11.03
C LEU A 18 -12.04 8.96 -11.72
N ALA A 19 -11.11 9.01 -12.68
CA ALA A 19 -10.53 7.78 -13.18
C ALA A 19 -9.70 7.10 -12.07
N PRO A 20 -9.60 5.75 -12.05
CA PRO A 20 -8.81 5.03 -11.04
C PRO A 20 -7.34 5.48 -10.91
N SER A 21 -6.74 5.94 -12.01
CA SER A 21 -5.38 6.49 -12.06
C SER A 21 -5.24 7.86 -11.40
N GLU A 22 -6.35 8.55 -11.18
CA GLU A 22 -6.41 9.91 -10.61
C GLU A 22 -6.85 9.90 -9.14
N TYR A 23 -7.14 8.71 -8.58
CA TYR A 23 -7.48 8.61 -7.16
C TYR A 23 -6.32 9.12 -6.30
N PRO A 24 -6.61 9.85 -5.20
CA PRO A 24 -5.56 10.37 -4.37
C PRO A 24 -4.76 9.23 -3.72
N LEU A 25 -3.46 9.44 -3.53
CA LEU A 25 -2.57 8.48 -2.85
C LEU A 25 -2.85 8.38 -1.34
N SER A 26 -3.51 9.39 -0.78
CA SER A 26 -3.87 9.43 0.63
C SER A 26 -5.19 10.15 0.87
N GLY A 27 -5.77 9.97 2.05
CA GLY A 27 -6.95 10.70 2.49
C GLY A 27 -7.11 10.68 4.01
N GLU A 28 -8.27 11.07 4.50
CA GLU A 28 -8.59 11.06 5.94
C GLU A 28 -9.29 9.75 6.36
N CYS A 29 -8.85 9.19 7.49
CA CYS A 29 -9.48 8.04 8.11
C CYS A 29 -10.86 8.42 8.68
N PRO A 30 -11.95 7.74 8.28
CA PRO A 30 -13.29 8.05 8.79
C PRO A 30 -13.47 7.70 10.27
N VAL A 31 -12.59 6.86 10.83
CA VAL A 31 -12.68 6.37 12.21
C VAL A 31 -11.89 7.24 13.18
N CYS A 32 -10.62 7.53 12.87
CA CYS A 32 -9.71 8.20 13.81
C CYS A 32 -9.06 9.46 13.26
N LYS A 33 -9.51 9.96 12.10
CA LYS A 33 -9.07 11.22 11.47
C LYS A 33 -7.59 11.31 11.08
N ASN A 34 -6.80 10.27 11.36
CA ASN A 34 -5.42 10.15 10.88
C ASN A 34 -5.36 9.91 9.36
N LYS A 35 -4.17 10.08 8.79
CA LYS A 35 -3.90 9.81 7.37
C LYS A 35 -4.22 8.34 7.01
N THR A 36 -4.75 8.15 5.82
CA THR A 36 -4.93 6.86 5.14
C THR A 36 -4.12 6.83 3.85
N PHE A 37 -3.74 5.63 3.42
CA PHE A 37 -2.99 5.40 2.18
C PHE A 37 -3.82 4.55 1.23
N ASN A 38 -3.84 4.93 -0.05
CA ASN A 38 -4.54 4.21 -1.10
C ASN A 38 -3.73 2.98 -1.52
N LEU A 39 -4.13 1.79 -1.06
CA LEU A 39 -3.43 0.53 -1.33
C LEU A 39 -3.98 -0.22 -2.56
N GLY A 40 -4.83 0.44 -3.34
CA GLY A 40 -5.41 -0.13 -4.55
C GLY A 40 -6.59 -1.08 -4.32
N ARG A 41 -7.04 -1.74 -5.38
CA ARG A 41 -8.24 -2.60 -5.39
C ARG A 41 -7.99 -4.02 -4.90
N ASP A 42 -6.78 -4.53 -5.10
CA ASP A 42 -6.45 -5.93 -4.82
C ASP A 42 -5.86 -6.11 -3.41
N PHE A 43 -5.70 -5.02 -2.66
CA PHE A 43 -5.24 -5.06 -1.28
C PHE A 43 -6.29 -5.70 -0.36
N LYS A 44 -5.85 -6.75 0.34
CA LYS A 44 -6.65 -7.44 1.35
C LYS A 44 -6.11 -7.07 2.74
N PRO A 45 -6.85 -6.30 3.55
CA PRO A 45 -6.37 -5.88 4.86
C PRO A 45 -6.21 -7.09 5.78
N PRO A 46 -5.13 -7.16 6.57
CA PRO A 46 -5.02 -8.15 7.64
C PRO A 46 -6.02 -7.84 8.76
N LYS A 47 -6.23 -8.81 9.66
CA LYS A 47 -6.99 -8.57 10.90
C LYS A 47 -6.38 -7.40 11.68
N LYS A 48 -7.22 -6.56 12.30
CA LYS A 48 -6.78 -5.41 13.12
C LYS A 48 -5.74 -5.79 14.18
N SER A 49 -5.91 -6.94 14.81
CA SER A 49 -5.01 -7.47 15.85
C SER A 49 -3.67 -8.01 15.33
N ASN A 50 -3.49 -8.17 14.01
CA ASN A 50 -2.25 -8.71 13.44
C ASN A 50 -1.17 -7.63 13.29
N GLU A 51 -0.55 -7.27 14.41
CA GLU A 51 0.45 -6.19 14.46
C GLU A 51 1.66 -6.43 13.56
N ALA A 52 2.10 -7.68 13.43
CA ALA A 52 3.23 -8.03 12.56
C ALA A 52 2.94 -7.68 11.09
N GLN A 53 1.73 -7.96 10.60
CA GLN A 53 1.36 -7.62 9.22
C GLN A 53 1.15 -6.12 9.03
N TRP A 54 0.60 -5.41 10.03
CA TRP A 54 0.46 -3.95 9.96
C TRP A 54 1.81 -3.25 9.93
N LYS A 55 2.80 -3.68 10.74
CA LYS A 55 4.17 -3.16 10.70
C LYS A 55 4.85 -3.37 9.34
N LYS A 56 4.59 -4.51 8.68
CA LYS A 56 5.08 -4.77 7.32
C LYS A 56 4.47 -3.78 6.32
N ILE A 57 3.16 -3.55 6.41
CA ILE A 57 2.45 -2.62 5.52
C ILE A 57 2.97 -1.19 5.72
N GLU A 58 3.13 -0.76 6.97
CA GLU A 58 3.71 0.55 7.33
C GLU A 58 5.10 0.73 6.72
N PHE A 59 5.99 -0.24 6.95
CA PHE A 59 7.34 -0.21 6.39
C PHE A 59 7.35 -0.13 4.85
N LEU A 60 6.50 -0.89 4.17
CA LEU A 60 6.39 -0.81 2.71
C LEU A 60 5.96 0.58 2.23
N ILE A 61 4.96 1.17 2.90
CA ILE A 61 4.44 2.49 2.56
C ILE A 61 5.49 3.58 2.78
N GLU A 62 6.22 3.54 3.90
CA GLU A 62 7.33 4.45 4.20
C GLU A 62 8.41 4.44 3.11
N HIS A 63 8.58 3.29 2.44
CA HIS A 63 9.50 3.11 1.33
C HIS A 63 8.85 3.26 -0.06
N GLY A 64 7.63 3.82 -0.16
CA GLY A 64 6.97 4.14 -1.42
C GLY A 64 6.26 2.97 -2.10
N PHE A 65 5.96 1.90 -1.37
CA PHE A 65 5.21 0.75 -1.87
C PHE A 65 3.82 0.67 -1.25
N GLN A 66 2.82 1.07 -2.04
CA GLN A 66 1.40 1.06 -1.70
C GLN A 66 0.67 -0.09 -2.40
N PHE A 67 1.32 -1.25 -2.56
CA PHE A 67 0.76 -2.40 -3.27
C PHE A 67 0.46 -2.13 -4.75
N GLN A 68 1.12 -1.12 -5.35
CA GLN A 68 1.10 -0.92 -6.79
C GLN A 68 1.79 -2.08 -7.51
N LYS A 69 1.37 -2.35 -8.75
CA LYS A 69 1.99 -3.38 -9.59
C LYS A 69 3.44 -3.02 -9.90
N VAL A 70 4.37 -3.89 -9.50
CA VAL A 70 5.78 -3.81 -9.88
C VAL A 70 5.99 -4.72 -11.08
N ARG A 71 6.07 -4.14 -12.27
CA ARG A 71 6.37 -4.87 -13.52
C ARG A 71 7.82 -4.65 -13.91
N LEU A 72 8.59 -5.73 -14.00
CA LEU A 72 10.00 -5.67 -14.39
C LEU A 72 10.14 -5.48 -15.91
N VAL A 73 9.25 -6.11 -16.66
CA VAL A 73 9.13 -5.99 -18.12
C VAL A 73 7.76 -5.39 -18.45
N PRO A 74 7.67 -4.22 -19.11
CA PRO A 74 6.39 -3.54 -19.36
C PRO A 74 5.38 -4.35 -20.17
N THR A 75 5.86 -5.22 -21.05
CA THR A 75 5.04 -6.05 -21.94
C THR A 75 4.50 -7.31 -21.27
N GLU A 76 5.00 -7.66 -20.08
CA GLU A 76 4.59 -8.87 -19.38
C GLU A 76 3.41 -8.61 -18.44
N MET A 77 2.50 -9.58 -18.39
CA MET A 77 1.33 -9.54 -17.52
C MET A 77 1.64 -9.88 -16.06
N GLU A 78 2.78 -10.50 -15.78
CA GLU A 78 3.21 -10.84 -14.43
C GLU A 78 3.69 -9.59 -13.67
N SER A 79 3.44 -9.57 -12.36
CA SER A 79 3.95 -8.56 -11.45
C SER A 79 4.60 -9.22 -10.27
N VAL A 80 5.64 -8.58 -9.74
CA VAL A 80 6.36 -9.09 -8.57
C VAL A 80 5.38 -9.22 -7.38
N ALA A 81 5.41 -10.39 -6.74
CA ALA A 81 4.64 -10.62 -5.52
C ALA A 81 5.18 -9.78 -4.35
N TYR A 82 4.27 -9.20 -3.58
CA TYR A 82 4.63 -8.48 -2.36
C TYR A 82 5.08 -9.44 -1.24
N PRO A 83 5.97 -8.97 -0.35
CA PRO A 83 6.53 -9.79 0.72
C PRO A 83 5.47 -10.22 1.73
N LYS A 84 5.67 -11.41 2.31
CA LYS A 84 4.78 -12.00 3.32
C LYS A 84 5.16 -11.56 4.73
N THR A 85 6.45 -11.31 4.97
CA THR A 85 7.00 -10.96 6.28
C THR A 85 7.67 -9.58 6.29
N LEU A 86 7.90 -9.01 7.48
CA LEU A 86 8.64 -7.76 7.63
C LEU A 86 10.11 -7.90 7.19
N THR A 87 10.73 -9.06 7.42
CA THR A 87 12.10 -9.34 6.98
C THR A 87 12.20 -9.29 5.45
N GLU A 88 11.32 -10.00 4.75
CA GLU A 88 11.25 -9.96 3.28
C GLU A 88 10.94 -8.54 2.78
N ALA A 89 10.16 -7.74 3.52
CA ALA A 89 9.90 -6.35 3.15
C ALA A 89 11.16 -5.49 3.15
N LYS A 90 12.06 -5.68 4.11
CA LYS A 90 13.36 -4.98 4.13
C LYS A 90 14.21 -5.28 2.90
N GLU A 91 14.21 -6.53 2.45
CA GLU A 91 14.92 -6.92 1.23
C GLU A 91 14.21 -6.39 -0.03
N PHE A 92 12.89 -6.47 -0.05
CA PHE A 92 12.05 -6.04 -1.17
C PHE A 92 12.24 -4.56 -1.50
N VAL A 93 12.23 -3.67 -0.49
CA VAL A 93 12.34 -2.23 -0.72
C VAL A 93 13.69 -1.82 -1.29
N VAL A 94 14.76 -2.57 -0.96
CA VAL A 94 16.09 -2.37 -1.53
C VAL A 94 16.11 -2.88 -2.97
N LYS A 95 15.65 -4.11 -3.19
CA LYS A 95 15.68 -4.76 -4.51
C LYS A 95 14.86 -4.01 -5.57
N TYR A 96 13.68 -3.50 -5.20
CA TYR A 96 12.75 -2.87 -6.13
C TYR A 96 12.66 -1.35 -5.97
N LYS A 97 13.63 -0.71 -5.32
CA LYS A 97 13.65 0.74 -5.03
C LYS A 97 13.27 1.63 -6.23
N LYS A 98 13.66 1.24 -7.46
CA LYS A 98 13.35 1.97 -8.71
C LYS A 98 11.84 2.07 -9.01
N TRP A 99 11.02 1.17 -8.47
CA TRP A 99 9.56 1.12 -8.66
C TRP A 99 8.77 1.72 -7.48
N ALA A 100 9.46 2.27 -6.48
CA ALA A 100 8.81 3.00 -5.41
C ALA A 100 8.09 4.23 -5.98
N ILE A 101 6.85 4.45 -5.57
CA ILE A 101 6.13 5.69 -5.86
C ILE A 101 6.85 6.80 -5.13
N LYS A 102 7.16 7.89 -5.84
CA LYS A 102 7.61 9.15 -5.23
C LYS A 102 6.44 9.75 -4.47
N SER A 103 6.18 9.22 -3.29
CA SER A 103 5.25 9.79 -2.34
C SER A 103 5.98 10.95 -1.69
N GLY A 104 5.50 12.17 -1.84
CA GLY A 104 5.92 13.29 -0.99
C GLY A 104 5.43 13.05 0.43
N ILE A 105 6.10 12.15 1.15
CA ILE A 105 5.98 12.01 2.60
C ILE A 105 6.76 13.16 3.22
#